data_AF-A0ABD5SDY9-F1
#
_entry.id   AF-A0ABD5SDY9-F1
#
_cell.length_a   1.000
_cell.length_b   1.000
_cell.length_c   1.000
_cell.angle_alpha   90.00
_cell.angle_beta   90.00
_cell.angle_gamma   90.00
#
_symmetry.space_group_name_H-M   'P 1'
#
loop_
_entity.id
_entity.type
_entity.pdbx_description
1 polymer ?
#
loop_
_entity_poly.entity_id
_entity_poly.type
_entity_poly.pdbx_seq_one_letter_code
_entity_poly.pdbx_strand_id
1 'polypeptide(L)'
;QYGHVTIPRHLRDIVITEYGIADLRGQCDEEIVKRLLAISDARFQSELIASAKAAGKLAADFVPPPHWRRNLPARLAPLSALSAFNRYPFGSDFDALELRIIDALTRLQQALSSPLSAVLLALSALWPRRLSAEFQSCLIRLELNQPKTLGEWLAARMLARLF
;
A
#
# COMPACT_ATOMS: atom_id res chain seq x y z
N GLN A 1 -1.20 -19.70 -15.79
CA GLN A 1 0.25 -19.42 -15.91
C GLN A 1 0.43 -18.08 -16.60
N TYR A 2 1.23 -17.17 -16.04
CA TYR A 2 1.58 -15.92 -16.70
C TYR A 2 2.78 -16.19 -17.63
N GLY A 3 2.57 -16.13 -18.94
CA GLY A 3 3.57 -16.53 -19.94
C GLY A 3 4.58 -15.46 -20.33
N HIS A 4 4.47 -14.25 -19.77
CA HIS A 4 5.35 -13.14 -20.09
C HIS A 4 6.41 -12.95 -19.00
N VAL A 5 7.68 -13.11 -19.38
CA VAL A 5 8.82 -12.77 -18.53
C VAL A 5 9.19 -11.31 -18.78
N THR A 6 8.70 -10.42 -17.92
CA THR A 6 9.02 -8.98 -18.01
C THR A 6 10.42 -8.66 -17.47
N ILE A 7 10.93 -9.47 -16.53
CA ILE A 7 12.27 -9.29 -15.94
C ILE A 7 13.08 -10.58 -16.09
N PRO A 8 14.21 -10.56 -16.81
CA PRO A 8 15.06 -11.73 -17.00
C PRO A 8 15.69 -12.17 -15.69
N ARG A 9 16.08 -13.45 -15.61
CA ARG A 9 16.57 -14.08 -14.38
C ARG A 9 17.74 -13.33 -13.72
N HIS A 10 18.68 -12.82 -14.51
CA HIS A 10 19.90 -12.18 -14.02
C HIS A 10 19.68 -10.75 -13.48
N LEU A 11 18.48 -10.18 -13.64
CA LEU A 11 18.10 -8.88 -13.07
C LEU A 11 17.25 -9.03 -11.80
N ARG A 12 17.11 -10.24 -11.27
CA ARG A 12 16.36 -10.52 -10.04
C ARG A 12 17.32 -10.68 -8.89
N ASP A 13 17.50 -9.61 -8.13
CA ASP A 13 18.45 -9.59 -7.02
C ASP A 13 17.78 -9.86 -5.68
N ILE A 14 16.77 -9.05 -5.33
CA ILE A 14 16.11 -9.09 -4.03
C ILE A 14 14.61 -9.14 -4.26
N VAL A 15 13.95 -10.13 -3.63
CA VAL A 15 12.50 -10.25 -3.63
C VAL A 15 12.00 -10.02 -2.21
N ILE A 16 11.03 -9.13 -2.06
CA ILE A 16 10.45 -8.75 -0.78
C ILE A 16 8.95 -9.07 -0.84
N THR A 17 8.46 -9.79 0.15
CA THR A 17 7.04 -10.00 0.41
C THR A 17 6.72 -9.58 1.84
N GLU A 18 5.45 -9.57 2.18
CA GLU A 18 4.97 -9.39 3.55
C GLU A 18 5.47 -10.48 4.52
N TYR A 19 5.99 -11.60 4.00
CA TYR A 19 6.50 -12.72 4.79
C TYR A 19 8.02 -12.71 4.95
N GLY A 20 8.76 -11.86 4.22
CA GLY A 20 10.21 -11.72 4.38
C GLY A 20 10.94 -11.25 3.12
N ILE A 21 12.26 -11.43 3.16
CA ILE A 21 13.19 -10.99 2.12
C ILE A 21 13.98 -12.20 1.62
N ALA A 22 14.03 -12.39 0.31
CA ALA A 22 14.86 -13.37 -0.38
C ALA A 22 15.95 -12.66 -1.19
N ASP A 23 17.19 -12.82 -0.77
CA ASP A 23 18.37 -12.42 -1.55
C ASP A 23 18.75 -13.55 -2.51
N LEU A 24 18.72 -13.27 -3.82
CA LEU A 24 18.94 -14.24 -4.89
C LEU A 24 20.33 -14.12 -5.52
N ARG A 25 21.11 -13.10 -5.14
CA ARG A 25 22.39 -12.78 -5.76
C ARG A 25 23.39 -13.91 -5.55
N GLY A 26 24.03 -14.34 -6.65
CA GLY A 26 25.07 -15.38 -6.64
C GLY A 26 24.59 -16.78 -6.27
N GLN A 27 23.28 -17.05 -6.23
CA GLN A 27 22.73 -18.34 -5.81
C GLN A 27 22.46 -19.28 -6.99
N CYS A 28 22.56 -20.59 -6.72
CA CYS A 28 22.15 -21.62 -7.68
C CYS A 28 20.61 -21.68 -7.81
N ASP A 29 20.12 -22.29 -8.89
CA ASP A 29 18.67 -22.42 -9.17
C ASP A 29 17.90 -23.00 -7.97
N GLU A 30 18.42 -24.07 -7.38
CA GLU A 30 17.75 -24.75 -6.28
C GLU A 30 17.65 -23.85 -5.03
N GLU A 31 18.73 -23.13 -4.71
CA GLU A 31 18.76 -22.21 -3.58
C GLU A 31 17.85 -21.00 -3.81
N ILE A 32 17.78 -20.48 -5.04
CA ILE A 32 16.80 -19.45 -5.43
C ILE A 32 15.37 -19.96 -5.18
N VAL A 33 15.06 -21.18 -5.62
CA VAL A 33 13.73 -21.78 -5.41
C VAL A 33 13.43 -21.91 -3.92
N LYS A 34 14.37 -22.42 -3.10
CA LYS A 34 14.21 -22.53 -1.65
C LYS A 34 13.94 -21.18 -1.01
N ARG A 35 14.68 -20.13 -1.37
CA ARG A 35 14.51 -18.78 -0.83
C ARG A 35 13.18 -18.15 -1.22
N LEU A 36 12.75 -18.32 -2.47
CA LEU A 36 11.43 -17.84 -2.92
C LEU A 36 10.30 -18.59 -2.22
N LEU A 37 10.42 -19.90 -2.03
CA LEU A 37 9.45 -20.68 -1.25
C LEU A 37 9.37 -20.20 0.21
N ALA A 38 10.51 -19.87 0.83
CA ALA A 38 10.59 -19.39 2.21
C ALA A 38 9.78 -18.12 2.48
N ILE A 39 9.61 -17.26 1.48
CA ILE A 39 8.87 -15.98 1.57
C ILE A 39 7.52 -16.02 0.84
N SER A 40 7.09 -17.20 0.38
CA SER A 40 5.79 -17.39 -0.28
C SER A 40 4.68 -17.65 0.74
N ASP A 41 3.45 -17.29 0.38
CA ASP A 41 2.26 -17.60 1.19
C ASP A 41 2.09 -19.12 1.31
N ALA A 42 1.90 -19.60 2.54
CA ALA A 42 1.81 -21.01 2.89
C ALA A 42 0.68 -21.74 2.15
N ARG A 43 -0.37 -21.03 1.72
CA ARG A 43 -1.48 -21.60 0.94
C ARG A 43 -1.03 -22.13 -0.43
N PHE A 44 0.03 -21.57 -1.00
CA PHE A 44 0.55 -21.96 -2.32
C PHE A 44 1.83 -22.78 -2.27
N GLN A 45 2.50 -22.86 -1.10
CA GLN A 45 3.79 -23.55 -0.96
C GLN A 45 3.76 -25.01 -1.43
N SER A 46 2.71 -25.77 -1.12
CA SER A 46 2.63 -27.18 -1.52
C SER A 46 2.62 -27.36 -3.05
N GLU A 47 1.83 -26.55 -3.75
CA GLU A 47 1.75 -26.59 -5.22
C GLU A 47 3.07 -26.13 -5.85
N LEU A 48 3.68 -25.06 -5.31
CA LEU A 48 4.97 -24.54 -5.77
C LEU A 48 6.10 -25.56 -5.57
N ILE A 49 6.14 -26.26 -4.44
CA ILE A 49 7.12 -27.33 -4.17
C ILE A 49 6.95 -28.48 -5.16
N ALA A 50 5.70 -28.91 -5.41
CA ALA A 50 5.42 -29.97 -6.36
C ALA A 50 5.87 -29.59 -7.77
N SER A 51 5.56 -28.36 -8.20
CA SER A 51 5.99 -27.81 -9.50
C SER A 51 7.51 -27.73 -9.61
N ALA A 52 8.19 -27.26 -8.56
CA ALA A 52 9.64 -27.18 -8.52
C ALA A 52 10.30 -28.56 -8.60
N LYS A 53 9.80 -29.56 -7.87
CA LYS A 53 10.28 -30.94 -7.95
C LYS A 53 10.07 -31.53 -9.35
N ALA A 54 8.88 -31.34 -9.93
CA ALA A 54 8.56 -31.81 -11.28
C ALA A 54 9.48 -31.20 -12.36
N ALA A 55 9.91 -29.95 -12.17
CA ALA A 55 10.83 -29.27 -13.08
C ALA A 55 12.31 -29.61 -12.85
N GLY A 56 12.65 -30.48 -11.89
CA GLY A 56 14.04 -30.73 -11.46
C GLY A 56 14.67 -29.52 -10.73
N LYS A 57 13.84 -28.57 -10.32
CA LYS A 57 14.10 -27.35 -9.52
C LYS A 57 14.66 -27.59 -8.12
N LEU A 58 14.29 -28.73 -7.56
CA LEU A 58 14.34 -28.96 -6.13
C LEU A 58 14.51 -30.45 -5.88
N ALA A 59 15.33 -30.81 -4.90
CA ALA A 59 15.53 -32.21 -4.53
C ALA A 59 14.20 -32.91 -4.19
N ALA A 60 14.04 -34.15 -4.63
CA ALA A 60 12.79 -34.90 -4.49
C ALA A 60 12.43 -35.15 -3.01
N ASP A 61 13.44 -35.28 -2.16
CA ASP A 61 13.37 -35.47 -0.71
C ASP A 61 13.31 -34.16 0.09
N PHE A 62 13.37 -32.99 -0.59
CA PHE A 62 13.31 -31.71 0.11
C PHE A 62 12.01 -31.58 0.92
N VAL A 63 12.17 -31.24 2.19
CA VAL A 63 11.08 -30.94 3.13
C VAL A 63 11.20 -29.47 3.57
N PRO A 64 10.16 -28.65 3.36
CA PRO A 64 10.18 -27.26 3.81
C PRO A 64 10.21 -27.20 5.35
N PRO A 65 11.03 -26.32 5.94
CA PRO A 65 11.04 -26.09 7.38
C PRO A 65 9.64 -25.76 7.94
N PRO A 66 9.27 -26.21 9.16
CA PRO A 66 7.94 -26.00 9.72
C PRO A 66 7.49 -24.55 9.83
N HIS A 67 8.44 -23.61 9.98
CA HIS A 67 8.13 -22.19 10.11
C HIS A 67 7.58 -21.57 8.82
N TRP A 68 7.89 -22.11 7.63
CA TRP A 68 7.36 -21.60 6.35
C TRP A 68 5.85 -21.74 6.27
N ARG A 69 5.28 -22.75 6.92
CA ARG A 69 3.82 -22.97 6.99
C ARG A 69 3.07 -21.87 7.76
N ARG A 70 3.81 -20.99 8.44
CA ARG A 70 3.24 -19.86 9.19
C ARG A 70 3.11 -18.59 8.34
N ASN A 71 3.56 -18.59 7.08
CA ASN A 71 3.40 -17.48 6.14
C ASN A 71 1.94 -17.35 5.70
N LEU A 72 1.08 -16.89 6.59
CA LEU A 72 -0.36 -16.73 6.36
C LEU A 72 -0.79 -15.29 6.65
N PRO A 73 -1.80 -14.77 5.95
CA PRO A 73 -2.30 -13.41 6.18
C PRO A 73 -2.69 -13.14 7.64
N ALA A 74 -3.24 -14.15 8.33
CA ALA A 74 -3.63 -14.07 9.73
C ALA A 74 -2.45 -13.75 10.68
N ARG A 75 -1.21 -14.11 10.31
CA ARG A 75 -0.01 -13.79 11.09
C ARG A 75 0.36 -12.30 11.01
N LEU A 76 -0.08 -11.62 9.97
CA LEU A 76 0.24 -10.22 9.70
C LEU A 76 -0.79 -9.25 10.29
N ALA A 77 -2.01 -9.72 10.55
CA ALA A 77 -3.08 -8.90 11.12
C ALA A 77 -2.72 -8.19 12.45
N PRO A 78 -1.93 -8.79 13.37
CA PRO A 78 -1.47 -8.07 14.56
C PRO A 78 -0.43 -6.98 14.23
N LEU A 79 0.36 -7.15 13.17
CA LEU A 79 1.40 -6.20 12.77
C LEU A 79 0.81 -4.95 12.12
N SER A 80 -0.32 -5.06 11.42
CA SER A 80 -1.01 -3.89 10.85
C SER A 80 -1.64 -2.99 11.91
N ALA A 81 -1.88 -3.52 13.12
CA ALA A 81 -2.34 -2.74 14.27
C ALA A 81 -1.21 -2.03 15.02
N LEU A 82 0.06 -2.31 14.69
CA LEU A 82 1.20 -1.57 15.24
C LEU A 82 1.22 -0.17 14.59
N SER A 83 0.62 0.80 15.28
CA SER A 83 0.63 2.23 14.96
C SER A 83 2.03 2.88 15.01
N ALA A 84 3.10 2.08 15.04
CA ALA A 84 4.47 2.52 15.25
C ALA A 84 5.20 2.95 13.97
N PHE A 85 4.61 2.73 12.79
CA PHE A 85 5.25 3.11 11.53
C PHE A 85 4.77 4.48 11.07
N ASN A 86 5.72 5.35 10.75
CA ASN A 86 5.44 6.56 9.99
C ASN A 86 4.74 6.17 8.68
N ARG A 87 3.73 6.95 8.26
CA ARG A 87 3.03 6.74 6.99
C ARG A 87 4.00 6.60 5.81
N TYR A 88 5.10 7.34 5.85
CA TYR A 88 6.18 7.30 4.88
C TYR A 88 7.47 6.85 5.58
N PRO A 89 7.73 5.54 5.69
CA PRO A 89 8.86 5.01 6.45
C PRO A 89 10.22 5.37 5.82
N PHE A 90 10.25 5.63 4.51
CA PHE A 90 11.46 6.06 3.79
C PHE A 90 11.53 7.58 3.58
N GLY A 91 10.67 8.33 4.28
CA GLY A 91 10.49 9.76 4.06
C GLY A 91 9.55 10.07 2.89
N SER A 92 9.24 11.35 2.73
CA SER A 92 8.50 11.87 1.58
C SER A 92 9.10 13.20 1.17
N ASP A 93 9.05 13.49 -0.14
CA ASP A 93 9.34 14.84 -0.65
C ASP A 93 8.25 15.85 -0.29
N PHE A 94 7.12 15.36 0.24
CA PHE A 94 6.03 16.19 0.74
C PHE A 94 6.38 16.86 2.06
N ASP A 95 6.06 18.14 2.16
CA ASP A 95 6.12 18.86 3.43
C ASP A 95 4.95 18.47 4.37
N ALA A 96 5.02 18.93 5.63
CA ALA A 96 4.00 18.61 6.62
C ALA A 96 2.59 19.12 6.25
N LEU A 97 2.50 20.18 5.44
CA LEU A 97 1.24 20.74 4.96
C LEU A 97 0.67 19.87 3.84
N GLU A 98 1.50 19.45 2.89
CA GLU A 98 1.16 18.58 1.77
C GLU A 98 0.70 17.21 2.25
N LEU A 99 1.33 16.65 3.28
CA LEU A 99 0.86 15.40 3.90
C LEU A 99 -0.55 15.53 4.48
N ARG A 100 -0.88 16.67 5.09
CA ARG A 100 -2.23 16.94 5.60
C ARG A 100 -3.23 17.16 4.46
N ILE A 101 -2.82 17.81 3.37
CA ILE A 101 -3.65 17.95 2.17
C ILE A 101 -3.98 16.58 1.59
N ILE A 102 -2.98 15.71 1.42
CA ILE A 102 -3.16 14.34 0.91
C ILE A 102 -4.18 13.59 1.76
N ASP A 103 -4.10 13.73 3.09
CA ASP A 103 -5.06 13.12 4.01
C ASP A 103 -6.48 13.62 3.84
N ALA A 104 -6.64 14.94 3.80
CA ALA A 104 -7.95 15.55 3.60
C ALA A 104 -8.55 15.16 2.24
N LEU A 105 -7.75 15.14 1.17
CA LEU A 105 -8.17 14.73 -0.16
C LEU A 105 -8.55 13.24 -0.22
N THR A 106 -7.78 12.38 0.45
CA THR A 106 -8.10 10.93 0.53
C THR A 106 -9.43 10.72 1.24
N ARG A 107 -9.66 11.42 2.35
CA ARG A 107 -10.96 11.38 3.06
C ARG A 107 -12.09 11.94 2.21
N LEU A 108 -11.83 13.00 1.42
CA LEU A 108 -12.80 13.60 0.51
C LEU A 108 -13.20 12.60 -0.57
N GLN A 109 -12.23 11.94 -1.20
CA GLN A 109 -12.46 10.92 -2.20
C GLN A 109 -13.30 9.75 -1.64
N GLN A 110 -12.96 9.27 -0.44
CA GLN A 110 -13.73 8.22 0.23
C GLN A 110 -15.16 8.66 0.54
N ALA A 111 -15.36 9.87 1.06
CA ALA A 111 -16.68 10.41 1.35
C ALA A 111 -17.52 10.63 0.09
N LEU A 112 -16.90 11.00 -1.03
CA LEU A 112 -17.54 11.14 -2.33
C LEU A 112 -17.88 9.80 -2.99
N SER A 113 -17.25 8.70 -2.57
CA SER A 113 -17.49 7.36 -3.12
C SER A 113 -18.84 6.77 -2.72
N SER A 114 -19.50 7.30 -1.68
CA SER A 114 -20.84 6.91 -1.27
C SER A 114 -21.82 8.09 -1.40
N PRO A 115 -23.00 7.90 -2.04
CA PRO A 115 -23.92 8.99 -2.33
C PRO A 115 -24.48 9.64 -1.07
N LEU A 116 -24.70 8.87 0.01
CA LEU A 116 -25.19 9.38 1.29
C LEU A 116 -24.15 10.25 2.00
N SER A 117 -22.90 9.78 2.07
CA SER A 117 -21.82 10.54 2.69
C SER A 117 -21.45 11.78 1.89
N ALA A 118 -21.55 11.73 0.56
CA ALA A 118 -21.34 12.88 -0.31
C ALA A 118 -22.37 13.98 -0.02
N VAL A 119 -23.65 13.63 0.06
CA VAL A 119 -24.73 14.59 0.36
C VAL A 119 -24.59 15.14 1.77
N LEU A 120 -24.31 14.30 2.79
CA LEU A 120 -24.09 14.76 4.15
C LEU A 120 -22.89 15.71 4.27
N LEU A 121 -21.79 15.40 3.57
CA LEU A 121 -20.60 16.24 3.56
C LEU A 121 -20.89 17.58 2.87
N ALA A 122 -21.60 17.58 1.74
CA ALA A 122 -22.02 18.80 1.05
C ALA A 122 -22.97 19.67 1.90
N LEU A 123 -23.94 19.06 2.59
CA LEU A 123 -24.83 19.75 3.52
C LEU A 123 -24.05 20.35 4.70
N SER A 124 -23.11 19.59 5.26
CA SER A 124 -22.24 20.09 6.32
C SER A 124 -21.37 21.25 5.84
N ALA A 125 -20.89 21.21 4.59
CA ALA A 125 -20.07 22.26 4.03
C ALA A 125 -20.78 23.62 4.04
N LEU A 126 -22.11 23.68 3.96
CA LEU A 126 -22.89 24.93 3.98
C LEU A 126 -22.85 25.67 5.33
N TRP A 127 -22.58 25.00 6.44
CA TRP A 127 -22.46 25.68 7.74
C TRP A 127 -21.15 26.48 7.83
N PRO A 128 -21.17 27.75 8.26
CA PRO A 128 -19.97 28.56 8.39
C PRO A 128 -19.06 28.01 9.51
N ARG A 129 -17.78 27.76 9.19
CA ARG A 129 -16.72 27.42 10.14
C ARG A 129 -15.61 28.45 10.01
N ARG A 130 -15.00 28.86 11.13
CA ARG A 130 -13.81 29.71 11.10
C ARG A 130 -12.65 28.93 10.48
N LEU A 131 -12.08 29.48 9.42
CA LEU A 131 -10.91 28.92 8.76
C LEU A 131 -9.68 29.20 9.62
N SER A 132 -8.93 28.17 10.00
CA SER A 132 -7.65 28.36 10.66
C SER A 132 -6.62 28.93 9.68
N ALA A 133 -5.60 29.63 10.18
CA ALA A 133 -4.52 30.16 9.33
C ALA A 133 -3.81 29.05 8.54
N GLU A 134 -3.65 27.87 9.13
CA GLU A 134 -3.08 26.69 8.45
C GLU A 134 -3.93 26.20 7.27
N PHE A 135 -5.26 26.28 7.40
CA PHE A 135 -6.17 25.89 6.33
C PHE A 135 -6.13 26.89 5.15
N GLN A 136 -5.91 28.18 5.43
CA GLN A 136 -5.72 29.18 4.38
C GLN A 136 -4.49 28.87 3.53
N SER A 137 -3.38 28.48 4.14
CA SER A 137 -2.18 28.03 3.41
C SER A 137 -2.45 26.79 2.54
N CYS A 138 -3.31 25.86 3.01
CA CYS A 138 -3.72 24.71 2.22
C CYS A 138 -4.56 25.10 1.00
N LEU A 139 -5.51 26.03 1.16
CA LEU A 139 -6.31 26.54 0.04
C LEU A 139 -5.47 27.30 -0.98
N ILE A 140 -4.44 28.03 -0.54
CA ILE A 140 -3.50 28.70 -1.44
C ILE A 140 -2.74 27.67 -2.27
N ARG A 141 -2.23 26.60 -1.62
CA ARG A 141 -1.48 25.53 -2.30
C ARG A 141 -2.33 24.74 -3.32
N LEU A 142 -3.63 24.60 -3.03
CA LEU A 142 -4.61 23.96 -3.92
C LEU A 142 -5.22 24.91 -4.95
N GLU A 143 -4.82 26.19 -4.98
CA GLU A 143 -5.42 27.25 -5.80
C GLU A 143 -6.93 27.48 -5.55
N LEU A 144 -7.45 26.98 -4.43
CA LEU A 144 -8.84 27.11 -3.97
C LEU A 144 -9.08 28.31 -3.04
N ASN A 145 -8.07 29.18 -2.90
CA ASN A 145 -8.14 30.44 -2.16
C ASN A 145 -9.20 31.40 -2.76
N GLN A 146 -9.27 31.49 -4.09
CA GLN A 146 -10.24 32.32 -4.81
C GLN A 146 -11.06 31.46 -5.76
N PRO A 147 -12.10 30.75 -5.26
CA PRO A 147 -12.91 29.89 -6.11
C PRO A 147 -13.63 30.73 -7.17
N LYS A 148 -13.42 30.40 -8.44
CA LYS A 148 -14.04 31.05 -9.60
C LYS A 148 -15.37 30.40 -9.97
N THR A 149 -15.57 29.16 -9.57
CA THR A 149 -16.79 28.39 -9.85
C THR A 149 -17.49 27.95 -8.57
N LEU A 150 -18.81 27.69 -8.65
CA LEU A 150 -19.59 27.14 -7.55
C LEU A 150 -19.08 25.75 -7.12
N GLY A 151 -18.53 24.98 -8.06
CA GLY A 151 -17.91 23.68 -7.80
C GLY A 151 -16.64 23.82 -6.95
N GLU A 152 -15.74 24.74 -7.30
CA GLU A 152 -14.53 25.05 -6.51
C GLU A 152 -14.89 25.57 -5.12
N TRP A 153 -15.92 26.40 -5.01
CA TRP A 153 -16.40 26.90 -3.73
C TRP A 153 -16.91 25.77 -2.83
N LEU A 154 -17.70 24.84 -3.38
CA LEU A 154 -18.19 23.68 -2.64
C LEU A 154 -17.03 22.75 -2.25
N ALA A 155 -16.09 22.50 -3.17
CA ALA A 155 -14.91 21.68 -2.93
C ALA A 155 -14.05 22.25 -1.79
N ALA A 156 -13.76 23.56 -1.82
CA ALA A 156 -13.03 24.25 -0.76
C ALA A 156 -13.71 24.09 0.61
N ARG A 157 -15.04 24.17 0.67
CA ARG A 157 -15.80 24.02 1.91
C ARG A 157 -15.93 22.58 2.40
N MET A 158 -16.02 21.61 1.49
CA MET A 158 -15.97 20.18 1.84
C MET A 158 -14.58 19.79 2.35
N LEU A 159 -13.53 20.34 1.76
CA LEU A 159 -12.15 20.13 2.20
C LEU A 159 -11.91 20.75 3.59
N ALA A 160 -12.50 21.92 3.88
CA ALA A 160 -12.52 22.54 5.22
C ALA A 160 -13.21 21.70 6.32
N ARG A 161 -14.04 20.73 5.93
CA ARG A 161 -14.71 19.81 6.86
C ARG A 161 -13.87 18.60 7.24
N LEU A 162 -12.86 18.29 6.43
CA LEU A 162 -12.03 17.09 6.54
C LEU A 162 -10.66 17.38 7.16
N PHE A 163 -10.29 18.67 7.23
CA PHE A 163 -9.29 19.24 8.13
C PHE A 163 -9.84 19.44 9.56
#